data_AF-A0A2S7YKL0-F1
#
_entry.id   AF-A0A2S7YKL0-F1
#
_cell.length_a   1.000
_cell.length_b   1.000
_cell.length_c   1.000
_cell.angle_alpha   90.00
_cell.angle_beta   90.00
_cell.angle_gamma   90.00
#
_symmetry.space_group_name_H-M   'P 1'
#
loop_
_entity.id
_entity.type
_entity.pdbx_description
1 polymer ?
#
loop_
_entity_poly.entity_id
_entity_poly.type
_entity_poly.pdbx_seq_one_letter_code
_entity_poly.pdbx_strand_id
1 'polypeptide(L)'
;MSLDIWPPISPEELKVQIAETLKNELEWITTESLEVCRDLKHGLEDCYALLAPIDPGSTLVMSTPRNEKVKGTITRVGTRIVKGTLNLQLRTTSTTSLTIAPHQPIYIPALESLYTHLTQAVSLLDVTLSQERSPDAATLASSLTLLAESLDQATALLKGRPLTETDPTWQTSSCPAQHFTAATTTSSTGGGASTVGGVGAFAASFSTGGSSVNNPISFHIGIQESCVVLWLRVLEPVSAPVHFGVKLGLAIGTVRRLEHDEMDTVFKYNPSGDDSTLGHKKGNSGGGSGPVLSGKRSENAKTGPEEVHVREKVRVVSADPSLISLFSKLGFLGHVLGQTRRNLAAVLESFPQN
;
A
#
# COMPACT_ATOMS: atom_id res chain seq x y z
N MET A 1 54.31 6.80 -17.29
CA MET A 1 55.07 8.07 -17.31
C MET A 1 55.33 8.43 -15.85
N SER A 2 56.59 8.56 -15.43
CA SER A 2 56.96 9.06 -14.11
C SER A 2 56.63 10.55 -14.09
N LEU A 3 55.64 10.97 -13.32
CA LEU A 3 55.43 12.39 -13.02
C LEU A 3 56.46 12.74 -11.96
N ASP A 4 57.51 13.45 -12.34
CA ASP A 4 58.50 13.94 -11.39
C ASP A 4 57.82 15.04 -10.54
N ILE A 5 57.48 14.70 -9.30
CA ILE A 5 56.86 15.60 -8.33
C ILE A 5 57.91 16.62 -7.88
N TRP A 6 57.68 17.90 -8.14
CA TRP A 6 58.57 19.00 -7.74
C TRP A 6 57.93 19.84 -6.61
N PRO A 7 58.64 20.12 -5.50
CA PRO A 7 60.02 19.71 -5.19
C PRO A 7 60.14 18.21 -4.88
N PRO A 8 61.32 17.59 -5.09
CA PRO A 8 61.53 16.17 -4.83
C PRO A 8 61.44 15.89 -3.33
N ILE A 9 60.48 15.06 -2.95
CA ILE A 9 60.24 14.60 -1.58
C ILE A 9 60.79 13.19 -1.40
N SER A 10 61.31 12.89 -0.21
CA SER A 10 61.78 11.53 0.07
C SER A 10 60.61 10.53 0.08
N PRO A 11 60.83 9.24 -0.19
CA PRO A 11 59.77 8.23 -0.15
C PRO A 11 59.09 8.11 1.21
N GLU A 12 59.77 8.46 2.31
CA GLU A 12 59.19 8.45 3.65
C GLU A 12 58.30 9.68 3.88
N GLU A 13 58.75 10.87 3.48
CA GLU A 13 57.94 12.10 3.53
C GLU A 13 56.69 11.99 2.64
N LEU A 14 56.82 11.38 1.46
CA LEU A 14 55.67 11.15 0.57
C LEU A 14 54.60 10.29 1.24
N LYS A 15 54.97 9.23 1.96
CA LYS A 15 54.00 8.38 2.68
C LYS A 15 53.27 9.17 3.76
N VAL A 16 53.97 10.04 4.47
CA VAL A 16 53.37 10.90 5.51
C VAL A 16 52.40 11.89 4.87
N GLN A 17 52.79 12.56 3.77
CA GLN A 17 51.93 13.52 3.07
C GLN A 17 50.70 12.86 2.45
N ILE A 18 50.82 11.64 1.91
CA ILE A 18 49.66 10.88 1.42
C ILE A 18 48.71 10.57 2.57
N ALA A 19 49.21 10.07 3.71
CA ALA A 19 48.37 9.75 4.85
C ALA A 19 47.66 10.98 5.44
N GLU A 20 48.34 12.12 5.49
CA GLU A 20 47.77 13.40 5.90
C GLU A 20 46.68 13.88 4.91
N THR A 21 46.96 13.80 3.60
CA THR A 21 46.00 14.18 2.56
C THR A 21 44.75 13.31 2.62
N LEU A 22 44.91 11.98 2.69
CA LEU A 22 43.78 11.05 2.81
C LEU A 22 42.93 11.34 4.04
N LYS A 23 43.57 11.63 5.18
CA LYS A 23 42.87 12.02 6.41
C LYS A 23 42.04 13.29 6.22
N ASN A 24 42.61 14.32 5.59
CA ASN A 24 41.91 15.57 5.32
C ASN A 24 40.77 15.39 4.31
N GLU A 25 40.97 14.59 3.27
CA GLU A 25 39.93 14.23 2.29
C GLU A 25 38.78 13.47 2.96
N LEU A 26 39.08 12.54 3.88
CA LEU A 26 38.07 11.81 4.63
C LEU A 26 37.24 12.72 5.54
N GLU A 27 37.89 13.65 6.25
CA GLU A 27 37.21 14.61 7.10
C GLU A 27 36.31 15.54 6.28
N TRP A 28 36.82 16.01 5.14
CA TRP A 28 36.06 16.85 4.20
C TRP A 28 34.84 16.12 3.65
N ILE A 29 35.00 14.92 3.08
CA ILE A 29 33.88 14.18 2.48
C ILE A 29 32.84 13.74 3.53
N THR A 30 33.28 13.47 4.76
CA THR A 30 32.39 13.14 5.87
C THR A 30 31.53 14.34 6.23
N THR A 31 32.14 15.53 6.30
CA THR A 31 31.42 16.78 6.59
C THR A 31 30.41 17.12 5.49
N GLU A 32 30.81 17.03 4.22
CA GLU A 32 29.92 17.24 3.07
C GLU A 32 28.77 16.21 3.07
N SER A 33 29.06 14.94 3.35
CA SER A 33 28.04 13.90 3.45
C SER A 33 27.01 14.17 4.55
N LEU A 34 27.42 14.79 5.66
CA LEU A 34 26.51 15.21 6.73
C LEU A 34 25.63 16.40 6.35
N GLU A 35 26.15 17.34 5.55
CA GLU A 35 25.32 18.40 4.97
C GLU A 35 24.23 17.81 4.07
N VAL A 36 24.60 16.86 3.21
CA VAL A 36 23.62 16.13 2.39
C VAL A 36 22.60 15.38 3.27
N CYS A 37 23.02 14.81 4.40
CA CYS A 37 22.07 14.17 5.34
C CYS A 37 21.03 15.16 5.89
N ARG A 38 21.37 16.45 6.09
CA ARG A 38 20.41 17.48 6.50
C ARG A 38 19.40 17.79 5.39
N ASP A 39 19.89 17.92 4.16
CA ASP A 39 19.02 18.14 2.99
C ASP A 39 18.09 16.95 2.74
N LEU A 40 18.63 15.72 2.88
CA LEU A 40 17.85 14.49 2.80
C LEU A 40 16.77 14.44 3.89
N LYS A 41 17.08 14.84 5.12
CA LYS A 41 16.11 14.89 6.21
C LYS A 41 14.95 15.83 5.86
N HIS A 42 15.23 17.05 5.43
CA HIS A 42 14.19 17.99 5.01
C HIS A 42 13.36 17.46 3.85
N GLY A 43 14.00 16.83 2.85
CA GLY A 43 13.30 16.18 1.75
C GLY A 43 12.39 15.03 2.20
N LEU A 44 12.77 14.28 3.23
CA LEU A 44 11.94 13.20 3.79
C LEU A 44 10.81 13.72 4.69
N GLU A 45 11.02 14.81 5.40
CA GLU A 45 9.95 15.53 6.13
C GLU A 45 8.87 16.04 5.17
N ASP A 46 9.27 16.58 4.02
CA ASP A 46 8.37 16.92 2.91
C ASP A 46 7.57 15.71 2.41
N CYS A 47 8.24 14.58 2.21
CA CYS A 47 7.61 13.33 1.82
C CYS A 47 6.59 12.86 2.86
N TYR A 48 6.94 12.97 4.14
CA TYR A 48 6.07 12.64 5.26
C TYR A 48 4.83 13.55 5.31
N ALA A 49 4.99 14.85 5.04
CA ALA A 49 3.88 15.79 4.97
C ALA A 49 2.84 15.42 3.89
N LEU A 50 3.26 14.83 2.77
CA LEU A 50 2.35 14.34 1.72
C LEU A 50 1.49 13.14 2.14
N LEU A 51 1.92 12.40 3.17
CA LEU A 51 1.18 11.28 3.77
C LEU A 51 0.53 11.64 5.11
N ALA A 52 0.72 12.85 5.60
CA ALA A 52 0.10 13.29 6.84
C ALA A 52 -1.43 13.25 6.70
N PRO A 53 -2.17 12.80 7.74
CA PRO A 53 -3.62 12.71 7.69
C PRO A 53 -4.27 14.10 7.87
N ILE A 54 -4.16 14.94 6.84
CA ILE A 54 -4.69 16.31 6.81
C ILE A 54 -6.03 16.33 6.05
N ASP A 55 -7.10 16.78 6.70
CA ASP A 55 -8.41 16.98 6.08
C ASP A 55 -8.43 18.27 5.25
N PRO A 56 -9.05 18.31 4.05
CA PRO A 56 -10.02 17.33 3.51
C PRO A 56 -9.43 16.14 2.72
N GLY A 57 -8.11 15.97 2.66
CA GLY A 57 -7.44 14.89 1.92
C GLY A 57 -7.59 14.95 0.39
N SER A 58 -7.16 13.89 -0.29
CA SER A 58 -7.22 13.76 -1.76
C SER A 58 -8.51 13.05 -2.19
N THR A 59 -9.39 13.76 -2.90
CA THR A 59 -10.61 13.16 -3.47
C THR A 59 -10.34 12.64 -4.88
N LEU A 60 -10.51 11.34 -5.05
CA LEU A 60 -10.14 10.55 -6.21
C LEU A 60 -11.40 10.09 -6.95
N VAL A 61 -11.45 10.34 -8.25
CA VAL A 61 -12.54 9.87 -9.11
C VAL A 61 -12.33 8.40 -9.44
N MET A 62 -13.33 7.58 -9.16
CA MET A 62 -13.35 6.14 -9.42
C MET A 62 -14.36 5.85 -10.52
N SER A 63 -13.90 5.81 -11.77
CA SER A 63 -14.76 5.57 -12.91
C SER A 63 -14.11 4.70 -13.98
N THR A 64 -14.88 3.79 -14.57
CA THR A 64 -14.45 3.08 -15.78
C THR A 64 -14.79 3.91 -17.03
N PRO A 65 -13.81 4.19 -17.93
CA PRO A 65 -14.00 5.18 -19.00
C PRO A 65 -14.91 4.75 -20.15
N ARG A 66 -15.15 3.43 -20.35
CA ARG A 66 -15.87 2.93 -21.55
C ARG A 66 -17.20 2.23 -21.27
N ASN A 67 -17.41 1.75 -20.05
CA ASN A 67 -18.51 0.81 -19.77
C ASN A 67 -19.34 1.18 -18.54
N GLU A 68 -19.05 2.32 -17.90
CA GLU A 68 -19.74 2.88 -16.73
C GLU A 68 -20.05 1.89 -15.58
N LYS A 69 -19.37 0.73 -15.57
CA LYS A 69 -19.53 -0.33 -14.57
C LYS A 69 -19.26 0.16 -13.15
N VAL A 70 -18.38 1.14 -13.01
CA VAL A 70 -18.07 1.79 -11.73
C VAL A 70 -18.11 3.29 -11.96
N LYS A 71 -18.82 4.00 -11.09
CA LYS A 71 -18.84 5.46 -11.06
C LYS A 71 -18.92 5.97 -9.63
N GLY A 72 -18.00 6.82 -9.23
CA GLY A 72 -18.07 7.45 -7.92
C GLY A 72 -16.79 8.17 -7.55
N THR A 73 -16.69 8.49 -6.27
CA THR A 73 -15.52 9.18 -5.71
C THR A 73 -15.16 8.56 -4.38
N ILE A 74 -13.87 8.48 -4.08
CA ILE A 74 -13.36 8.16 -2.75
C ILE A 74 -12.44 9.29 -2.29
N THR A 75 -12.27 9.46 -0.99
CA THR A 75 -11.34 10.44 -0.44
C THR A 75 -10.34 9.74 0.48
N ARG A 76 -9.06 9.84 0.09
CA ARG A 76 -7.92 9.38 0.88
C ARG A 76 -7.45 10.49 1.80
N VAL A 77 -7.22 10.16 3.06
CA VAL A 77 -6.59 11.04 4.06
C VAL A 77 -5.41 10.26 4.64
N GLY A 78 -4.18 10.70 4.35
CA GLY A 78 -2.97 9.97 4.72
C GLY A 78 -2.96 8.54 4.18
N THR A 79 -2.85 7.54 5.04
CA THR A 79 -2.75 6.11 4.66
C THR A 79 -4.11 5.41 4.50
N ARG A 80 -5.23 6.12 4.66
CA ARG A 80 -6.58 5.53 4.75
C ARG A 80 -7.61 6.21 3.84
N ILE A 81 -8.65 5.47 3.45
CA ILE A 81 -9.85 6.00 2.80
C ILE A 81 -10.91 6.27 3.85
N VAL A 82 -11.34 7.52 3.97
CA VAL A 82 -12.25 7.97 5.05
C VAL A 82 -13.69 8.09 4.57
N LYS A 83 -13.89 8.47 3.31
CA LYS A 83 -15.23 8.62 2.72
C LYS A 83 -15.20 8.20 1.27
N GLY A 84 -16.37 7.83 0.74
CA GLY A 84 -16.54 7.57 -0.67
C GLY A 84 -17.86 6.90 -0.96
N THR A 85 -18.35 7.11 -2.18
CA THR A 85 -19.55 6.47 -2.70
C THR A 85 -19.27 5.99 -4.12
N LEU A 86 -19.57 4.72 -4.39
CA LEU A 86 -19.36 4.06 -5.68
C LEU A 86 -20.66 3.40 -6.14
N ASN A 87 -21.12 3.77 -7.32
CA ASN A 87 -22.23 3.12 -7.99
C ASN A 87 -21.67 2.03 -8.92
N LEU A 88 -22.17 0.81 -8.75
CA LEU A 88 -21.73 -0.38 -9.46
C LEU A 88 -22.84 -0.86 -10.39
N GLN A 89 -22.52 -0.98 -11.67
CA GLN A 89 -23.38 -1.53 -12.73
C GLN A 89 -22.66 -2.71 -13.37
N LEU A 90 -22.51 -3.80 -12.61
CA LEU A 90 -21.86 -5.02 -13.07
C LEU A 90 -22.84 -5.88 -13.88
N ARG A 91 -22.34 -6.73 -14.77
CA ARG A 91 -23.20 -7.56 -15.65
C ARG A 91 -23.77 -8.76 -14.92
N THR A 92 -23.09 -9.21 -13.88
CA THR A 92 -23.38 -10.47 -13.16
C THR A 92 -24.05 -10.26 -11.81
N THR A 93 -24.32 -9.01 -11.43
CA THR A 93 -25.02 -8.64 -10.18
C THR A 93 -26.01 -7.49 -10.44
N SER A 94 -26.91 -7.26 -9.49
CA SER A 94 -27.80 -6.09 -9.53
C SER A 94 -27.00 -4.79 -9.33
N THR A 95 -27.51 -3.70 -9.92
CA THR A 95 -26.94 -2.37 -9.72
C THR A 95 -26.99 -2.01 -8.23
N THR A 96 -25.83 -1.67 -7.66
CA THR A 96 -25.67 -1.48 -6.21
C THR A 96 -24.82 -0.24 -5.95
N SER A 97 -25.11 0.51 -4.89
CA SER A 97 -24.29 1.62 -4.43
C SER A 97 -23.54 1.24 -3.15
N LEU A 98 -22.22 1.40 -3.15
CA LEU A 98 -21.35 1.19 -1.99
C LEU A 98 -20.98 2.53 -1.40
N THR A 99 -21.22 2.71 -0.10
CA THR A 99 -20.79 3.90 0.64
C THR A 99 -19.86 3.49 1.77
N ILE A 100 -18.69 4.13 1.84
CA ILE A 100 -17.68 3.89 2.87
C ILE A 100 -18.17 4.50 4.19
N ALA A 101 -18.09 3.71 5.25
CA ALA A 101 -18.58 4.07 6.56
C ALA A 101 -17.64 5.08 7.25
N PRO A 102 -18.10 6.28 7.65
CA PRO A 102 -17.22 7.32 8.20
C PRO A 102 -16.46 6.90 9.47
N HIS A 103 -17.03 5.99 10.26
CA HIS A 103 -16.46 5.48 11.50
C HIS A 103 -15.54 4.26 11.33
N GLN A 104 -15.40 3.73 10.11
CA GLN A 104 -14.61 2.53 9.81
C GLN A 104 -13.79 2.75 8.53
N PRO A 105 -12.76 3.63 8.58
CA PRO A 105 -11.93 3.92 7.42
C PRO A 105 -11.20 2.67 6.93
N ILE A 106 -10.90 2.62 5.63
CA ILE A 106 -10.15 1.51 5.02
C ILE A 106 -8.68 1.89 4.99
N TYR A 107 -7.84 1.19 5.74
CA TYR A 107 -6.39 1.39 5.68
C TYR A 107 -5.80 0.70 4.45
N ILE A 108 -4.85 1.36 3.80
CA ILE A 108 -4.11 0.80 2.66
C ILE A 108 -2.76 0.29 3.20
N PRO A 109 -2.55 -1.04 3.29
CA PRO A 109 -1.37 -1.60 3.95
C PRO A 109 -0.05 -1.08 3.37
N ALA A 110 0.04 -0.97 2.04
CA ALA A 110 1.23 -0.44 1.37
C ALA A 110 1.58 1.00 1.82
N LEU A 111 0.58 1.83 2.11
CA LEU A 111 0.81 3.18 2.61
C LEU A 111 1.19 3.20 4.10
N GLU A 112 0.71 2.25 4.91
CA GLU A 112 1.16 2.10 6.30
C GLU A 112 2.63 1.65 6.37
N SER A 113 3.02 0.67 5.55
CA SER A 113 4.42 0.27 5.42
C SER A 113 5.29 1.44 4.95
N LEU A 114 4.83 2.18 3.93
CA LEU A 114 5.53 3.36 3.43
C LEU A 114 5.73 4.43 4.51
N TYR A 115 4.68 4.76 5.26
CA TYR A 115 4.76 5.68 6.39
C TYR A 115 5.78 5.21 7.44
N THR A 116 5.85 3.90 7.69
CA THR A 116 6.81 3.30 8.62
C THR A 116 8.24 3.46 8.13
N HIS A 117 8.52 3.14 6.85
CA HIS A 117 9.85 3.32 6.26
C HIS A 117 10.32 4.78 6.28
N LEU A 118 9.43 5.73 5.96
CA LEU A 118 9.76 7.17 6.05
C LEU A 118 10.07 7.59 7.48
N THR A 119 9.28 7.12 8.46
CA THR A 119 9.51 7.42 9.88
C THR A 119 10.87 6.88 10.33
N GLN A 120 11.19 5.64 9.96
CA GLN A 120 12.48 5.01 10.26
C GLN A 120 13.65 5.75 9.61
N ALA A 121 13.50 6.17 8.36
CA ALA A 121 14.50 6.94 7.63
C ALA A 121 14.81 8.29 8.30
N VAL A 122 13.77 9.02 8.71
CA VAL A 122 13.93 10.29 9.45
C VAL A 122 14.59 10.06 10.82
N SER A 123 14.14 9.03 11.56
CA SER A 123 14.75 8.69 12.87
C SER A 123 16.22 8.29 12.75
N LEU A 124 16.59 7.57 11.68
CA LEU A 124 17.98 7.21 11.42
C LEU A 124 18.83 8.47 11.16
N LEU A 125 18.33 9.39 10.33
CA LEU A 125 19.00 10.67 10.09
C LEU A 125 19.12 11.52 11.36
N ASP A 126 18.10 11.53 12.21
CA ASP A 126 18.17 12.22 13.51
C ASP A 126 19.30 11.68 14.37
N VAL A 127 19.45 10.36 14.46
CA VAL A 127 20.53 9.73 15.23
C VAL A 127 21.90 10.04 14.60
N THR A 128 22.03 9.96 13.28
CA THR A 128 23.28 10.28 12.57
C THR A 128 23.70 11.73 12.75
N LEU A 129 22.74 12.66 12.73
CA LEU A 129 23.01 14.11 12.85
C LEU A 129 23.17 14.60 14.29
N SER A 130 22.69 13.85 15.28
CA SER A 130 22.74 14.25 16.71
C SER A 130 24.04 13.85 17.42
N GLN A 131 24.97 13.16 16.75
CA GLN A 131 26.25 12.79 17.37
C GLN A 131 27.14 14.02 17.58
N GLU A 132 27.52 14.28 18.85
CA GLU A 132 28.39 15.40 19.24
C GLU A 132 29.82 15.30 18.67
N ARG A 133 30.26 14.09 18.32
CA ARG A 133 31.51 13.82 17.60
C ARG A 133 31.14 13.47 16.17
N SER A 134 31.85 14.04 15.18
CA SER A 134 31.68 13.67 13.77
C SER A 134 31.66 12.14 13.62
N PRO A 135 30.59 11.54 13.07
CA PRO A 135 30.50 10.10 12.91
C PRO A 135 31.73 9.55 12.21
N ASP A 136 32.19 8.40 12.67
CA ASP A 136 33.21 7.65 11.95
C ASP A 136 32.70 7.35 10.52
N ALA A 137 33.54 7.53 9.52
CA ALA A 137 33.14 7.45 8.12
C ALA A 137 32.56 6.07 7.75
N ALA A 138 33.04 4.99 8.38
CA ALA A 138 32.46 3.66 8.21
C ALA A 138 31.04 3.55 8.78
N THR A 139 30.77 4.18 9.94
CA THR A 139 29.43 4.23 10.54
C THR A 139 28.47 5.08 9.73
N LEU A 140 28.96 6.19 9.14
CA LEU A 140 28.20 7.02 8.23
C LEU A 140 27.86 6.25 6.95
N ALA A 141 28.83 5.58 6.33
CA ALA A 141 28.60 4.74 5.14
C ALA A 141 27.56 3.63 5.41
N SER A 142 27.61 3.01 6.59
CA SER A 142 26.63 2.01 7.02
C SER A 142 25.24 2.64 7.15
N SER A 143 25.14 3.81 7.77
CA SER A 143 23.88 4.55 7.95
C SER A 143 23.26 4.96 6.61
N LEU A 144 24.07 5.48 5.68
CA LEU A 144 23.64 5.84 4.33
C LEU A 144 23.16 4.62 3.53
N THR A 145 23.76 3.45 3.77
CA THR A 145 23.34 2.20 3.12
C THR A 145 21.99 1.73 3.64
N LEU A 146 21.77 1.76 4.97
CA LEU A 146 20.46 1.48 5.56
C LEU A 146 19.38 2.46 5.09
N LEU A 147 19.73 3.74 4.97
CA LEU A 147 18.84 4.75 4.43
C LEU A 147 18.45 4.43 2.98
N ALA A 148 19.41 4.04 2.14
CA ALA A 148 19.16 3.71 0.74
C ALA A 148 18.23 2.51 0.61
N GLU A 149 18.43 1.46 1.41
CA GLU A 149 17.53 0.30 1.45
C GLU A 149 16.10 0.71 1.83
N SER A 150 15.94 1.56 2.85
CA SER A 150 14.63 2.07 3.26
C SER A 150 13.94 2.89 2.15
N LEU A 151 14.69 3.74 1.42
CA LEU A 151 14.14 4.51 0.30
C LEU A 151 13.77 3.62 -0.90
N ASP A 152 14.54 2.57 -1.17
CA ASP A 152 14.24 1.60 -2.21
C ASP A 152 12.96 0.81 -1.87
N GLN A 153 12.81 0.38 -0.61
CA GLN A 153 11.60 -0.27 -0.12
C GLN A 153 10.38 0.67 -0.22
N ALA A 154 10.51 1.93 0.21
CA ALA A 154 9.48 2.95 0.07
C ALA A 154 9.08 3.18 -1.40
N THR A 155 10.05 3.26 -2.30
CA THR A 155 9.85 3.44 -3.75
C THR A 155 9.17 2.22 -4.37
N ALA A 156 9.54 1.01 -3.96
CA ALA A 156 8.93 -0.23 -4.42
C ALA A 156 7.45 -0.33 -4.01
N LEU A 157 7.09 0.10 -2.81
CA LEU A 157 5.70 0.15 -2.35
C LEU A 157 4.82 1.08 -3.21
N LEU A 158 5.36 2.21 -3.67
CA LEU A 158 4.65 3.15 -4.55
C LEU A 158 4.51 2.63 -5.98
N LYS A 159 5.50 1.90 -6.51
CA LYS A 159 5.35 1.18 -7.78
C LYS A 159 4.26 0.10 -7.67
N GLY A 160 4.11 -0.48 -6.49
CA GLY A 160 3.21 -1.59 -6.26
C GLY A 160 3.74 -2.88 -6.89
N ARG A 161 2.98 -3.96 -6.76
CA ARG A 161 3.39 -5.26 -7.30
C ARG A 161 3.32 -5.26 -8.83
N PRO A 162 4.25 -5.94 -9.54
CA PRO A 162 4.17 -6.11 -10.98
C PRO A 162 2.85 -6.79 -11.39
N LEU A 163 2.20 -6.30 -12.46
CA LEU A 163 0.96 -6.91 -12.99
C LEU A 163 1.17 -8.30 -13.60
N THR A 164 2.42 -8.70 -13.84
CA THR A 164 2.80 -9.93 -14.51
C THR A 164 2.90 -11.14 -13.58
N GLU A 165 2.90 -10.92 -12.26
CA GLU A 165 3.00 -11.99 -11.28
C GLU A 165 1.60 -12.45 -10.83
N THR A 166 1.32 -13.75 -10.99
CA THR A 166 0.12 -14.41 -10.47
C THR A 166 0.28 -14.68 -8.98
N ASP A 167 0.21 -13.64 -8.16
CA ASP A 167 0.24 -13.79 -6.71
C ASP A 167 -1.20 -14.03 -6.18
N PRO A 168 -1.48 -15.14 -5.46
CA PRO A 168 -2.81 -15.40 -4.90
C PRO A 168 -3.10 -14.60 -3.61
N THR A 169 -2.11 -13.95 -2.98
CA THR A 169 -2.30 -13.32 -1.65
C THR A 169 -3.26 -12.13 -1.67
N TRP A 170 -3.38 -11.41 -2.79
CA TRP A 170 -4.36 -10.34 -2.95
C TRP A 170 -5.77 -10.88 -3.29
N GLN A 171 -5.89 -12.17 -3.59
CA GLN A 171 -7.17 -12.86 -3.77
C GLN A 171 -7.88 -13.11 -2.44
N THR A 172 -7.13 -13.22 -1.35
CA THR A 172 -7.68 -13.41 -0.02
C THR A 172 -7.86 -12.11 0.77
N SER A 173 -7.19 -11.02 0.39
CA SER A 173 -7.37 -9.71 1.02
C SER A 173 -8.52 -8.94 0.36
N SER A 174 -9.69 -9.01 0.98
CA SER A 174 -10.84 -8.19 0.64
C SER A 174 -11.20 -7.32 1.83
N CYS A 175 -11.62 -6.09 1.58
CA CYS A 175 -12.16 -5.21 2.60
C CYS A 175 -13.42 -5.88 3.21
N PRO A 176 -13.44 -6.09 4.53
CA PRO A 176 -14.60 -6.65 5.20
C PRO A 176 -15.80 -5.71 5.11
N ALA A 177 -16.98 -6.30 5.29
CA ALA A 177 -18.25 -5.59 5.21
C ALA A 177 -18.39 -4.37 6.14
N GLN A 178 -17.73 -4.40 7.29
CA GLN A 178 -17.80 -3.37 8.32
C GLN A 178 -17.34 -1.97 7.85
N HIS A 179 -16.56 -1.91 6.78
CA HIS A 179 -16.12 -0.65 6.18
C HIS A 179 -17.20 0.07 5.36
N PHE A 180 -18.36 -0.54 5.16
CA PHE A 180 -19.42 0.02 4.33
C PHE A 180 -20.73 0.16 5.11
N THR A 181 -21.46 1.23 4.83
CA THR A 181 -22.78 1.46 5.43
C THR A 181 -23.89 0.85 4.60
N ALA A 182 -24.93 0.40 5.30
CA ALA A 182 -26.22 0.09 4.71
C ALA A 182 -26.77 1.27 3.90
N ALA A 183 -26.93 1.09 2.58
CA ALA A 183 -27.77 2.00 1.81
C ALA A 183 -29.18 1.97 2.42
N THR A 184 -29.56 3.04 3.10
CA THR A 184 -30.90 3.18 3.68
C THR A 184 -31.82 3.60 2.55
N THR A 185 -32.49 2.65 1.91
CA THR A 185 -33.57 2.97 0.98
C THR A 185 -34.75 3.51 1.77
N THR A 186 -34.92 4.83 1.79
CA THR A 186 -36.17 5.45 2.27
C THR A 186 -37.27 5.21 1.24
N SER A 187 -37.91 4.05 1.28
CA SER A 187 -39.19 3.84 0.62
C SER A 187 -40.31 4.24 1.58
N SER A 188 -40.87 5.43 1.38
CA SER A 188 -42.19 5.76 1.91
C SER A 188 -43.25 4.83 1.29
N THR A 189 -44.25 4.48 2.10
CA THR A 189 -45.54 3.82 1.81
C THR A 189 -45.61 2.29 1.78
N GLY A 190 -46.50 1.76 2.66
CA GLY A 190 -47.34 0.59 2.40
C GLY A 190 -46.81 -0.75 2.89
N GLY A 191 -47.52 -1.37 3.83
CA GLY A 191 -47.18 -2.67 4.42
C GLY A 191 -47.11 -3.84 3.42
N GLY A 192 -46.20 -4.76 3.73
CA GLY A 192 -45.97 -6.01 3.01
C GLY A 192 -44.51 -6.41 3.18
N ALA A 193 -44.25 -7.45 3.98
CA ALA A 193 -42.91 -7.96 4.23
C ALA A 193 -42.26 -8.46 2.93
N SER A 194 -41.53 -7.58 2.25
CA SER A 194 -40.54 -7.95 1.25
C SER A 194 -39.16 -7.80 1.89
N THR A 195 -38.37 -8.87 1.83
CA THR A 195 -36.98 -8.87 2.30
C THR A 195 -36.17 -7.95 1.39
N VAL A 196 -36.01 -6.72 1.84
CA VAL A 196 -35.28 -5.65 1.17
C VAL A 196 -33.84 -6.09 0.94
N GLY A 197 -33.38 -5.98 -0.31
CA GLY A 197 -31.98 -6.08 -0.72
C GLY A 197 -31.18 -4.91 -0.17
N GLY A 198 -31.02 -4.89 1.15
CA GLY A 198 -30.03 -4.08 1.81
C GLY A 198 -28.67 -4.68 1.59
N VAL A 199 -27.70 -4.05 2.23
CA VAL A 199 -26.32 -4.48 2.35
C VAL A 199 -26.16 -5.87 3.02
N GLY A 200 -27.22 -6.68 3.14
CA GLY A 200 -27.05 -8.13 3.18
C GLY A 200 -26.33 -8.65 1.93
N ALA A 201 -26.52 -8.08 0.73
CA ALA A 201 -25.95 -8.68 -0.51
C ALA A 201 -24.42 -8.55 -0.68
N PHE A 202 -23.77 -7.59 -0.02
CA PHE A 202 -22.31 -7.37 -0.12
C PHE A 202 -21.50 -8.07 0.98
N ALA A 203 -22.17 -8.48 2.06
CA ALA A 203 -21.57 -8.94 3.31
C ALA A 203 -22.14 -10.28 3.82
N ALA A 204 -23.37 -10.61 3.44
CA ALA A 204 -23.92 -11.92 3.72
C ALA A 204 -23.19 -12.90 2.79
N SER A 205 -22.33 -13.69 3.43
CA SER A 205 -22.33 -15.14 3.30
C SER A 205 -23.44 -15.64 2.38
N PHE A 206 -23.06 -16.47 1.41
CA PHE A 206 -23.84 -17.51 0.75
C PHE A 206 -25.07 -17.98 1.58
N SER A 207 -26.12 -17.18 1.69
CA SER A 207 -27.19 -17.50 2.63
C SER A 207 -27.99 -18.64 2.01
N THR A 208 -27.85 -19.82 2.60
CA THR A 208 -28.61 -21.02 2.22
C THR A 208 -30.07 -20.79 2.61
N GLY A 209 -30.88 -20.32 1.66
CA GLY A 209 -32.33 -20.20 1.85
C GLY A 209 -32.89 -18.79 1.62
N GLY A 210 -32.95 -18.38 0.36
CA GLY A 210 -33.68 -17.18 -0.07
C GLY A 210 -33.41 -16.89 -1.54
N SER A 211 -34.46 -16.74 -2.33
CA SER A 211 -34.49 -16.75 -3.81
C SER A 211 -33.81 -15.55 -4.51
N SER A 212 -32.77 -14.95 -3.94
CA SER A 212 -31.99 -13.87 -4.54
C SER A 212 -30.52 -14.28 -4.58
N VAL A 213 -30.08 -14.82 -5.72
CA VAL A 213 -28.69 -15.18 -5.99
C VAL A 213 -27.87 -13.90 -6.18
N ASN A 214 -27.55 -13.21 -5.09
CA ASN A 214 -26.59 -12.11 -5.13
C ASN A 214 -25.21 -12.68 -4.87
N ASN A 215 -24.39 -12.73 -5.91
CA ASN A 215 -22.99 -13.13 -5.83
C ASN A 215 -22.22 -12.10 -4.97
N PRO A 216 -21.44 -12.52 -3.95
CA PRO A 216 -20.69 -11.59 -3.12
C PRO A 216 -19.64 -10.83 -3.94
N ILE A 217 -19.43 -9.55 -3.60
CA ILE A 217 -18.45 -8.69 -4.26
C ILE A 217 -17.23 -8.54 -3.34
N SER A 218 -16.07 -8.99 -3.80
CA SER A 218 -14.79 -8.66 -3.17
C SER A 218 -14.35 -7.26 -3.59
N PHE A 219 -14.00 -6.45 -2.60
CA PHE A 219 -13.47 -5.10 -2.75
C PHE A 219 -12.03 -5.10 -2.25
N HIS A 220 -11.06 -4.86 -3.14
CA HIS A 220 -9.65 -4.73 -2.77
C HIS A 220 -9.10 -3.40 -3.28
N ILE A 221 -8.37 -2.69 -2.43
CA ILE A 221 -7.76 -1.40 -2.75
C ILE A 221 -6.27 -1.45 -2.43
N GLY A 222 -5.45 -0.91 -3.33
CA GLY A 222 -4.00 -0.92 -3.19
C GLY A 222 -3.35 0.19 -4.00
N ILE A 223 -2.02 0.18 -4.04
CA ILE A 223 -1.21 1.17 -4.76
C ILE A 223 -0.50 0.49 -5.93
N GLN A 224 -0.46 1.17 -7.07
CA GLN A 224 0.33 0.77 -8.23
C GLN A 224 0.69 1.98 -9.07
N GLU A 225 1.96 2.11 -9.45
CA GLU A 225 2.48 3.26 -10.21
C GLU A 225 2.04 4.61 -9.61
N SER A 226 2.15 4.74 -8.28
CA SER A 226 1.71 5.91 -7.51
C SER A 226 0.24 6.29 -7.68
N CYS A 227 -0.59 5.36 -8.14
CA CYS A 227 -2.03 5.50 -8.28
C CYS A 227 -2.75 4.63 -7.26
N VAL A 228 -3.95 5.05 -6.85
CA VAL A 228 -4.85 4.19 -6.09
C VAL A 228 -5.60 3.30 -7.06
N VAL A 229 -5.53 1.99 -6.83
CA VAL A 229 -6.15 0.98 -7.68
C VAL A 229 -7.20 0.22 -6.90
N LEU A 230 -8.40 0.17 -7.47
CA LEU A 230 -9.54 -0.58 -6.98
C LEU A 230 -9.74 -1.83 -7.85
N TRP A 231 -9.78 -2.99 -7.22
CA TRP A 231 -10.20 -4.24 -7.83
C TRP A 231 -11.53 -4.67 -7.23
N LEU A 232 -12.52 -4.83 -8.09
CA LEU A 232 -13.83 -5.41 -7.76
C LEU A 232 -13.93 -6.78 -8.42
N ARG A 233 -14.30 -7.78 -7.64
CA ARG A 233 -14.51 -9.15 -8.12
C ARG A 233 -15.89 -9.64 -7.69
N VAL A 234 -16.69 -10.09 -8.65
CA VAL A 234 -17.92 -10.82 -8.36
C VAL A 234 -17.56 -12.28 -8.18
N LEU A 235 -17.83 -12.81 -6.99
CA LEU A 235 -17.45 -14.15 -6.59
C LEU A 235 -18.65 -15.08 -6.68
N GLU A 236 -18.44 -16.30 -7.14
CA GLU A 236 -19.45 -17.36 -7.06
C GLU A 236 -18.84 -18.59 -6.37
N PRO A 237 -19.57 -19.23 -5.43
CA PRO A 237 -19.15 -20.49 -4.83
C PRO A 237 -18.95 -21.58 -5.88
N VAL A 238 -17.89 -22.39 -5.72
CA VAL A 238 -17.65 -23.55 -6.61
C VAL A 238 -18.81 -24.56 -6.58
N SER A 239 -19.54 -24.62 -5.46
CA SER A 239 -20.70 -25.49 -5.26
C SER A 239 -22.02 -24.92 -5.80
N ALA A 240 -22.03 -23.70 -6.35
CA ALA A 240 -23.25 -23.05 -6.78
C ALA A 240 -23.94 -23.82 -7.92
N PRO A 241 -25.28 -24.05 -7.84
CA PRO A 241 -26.01 -24.72 -8.91
C PRO A 241 -25.96 -23.90 -10.21
N VAL A 242 -25.20 -24.37 -11.18
CA VAL A 242 -25.24 -23.82 -12.54
C VAL A 242 -26.58 -24.18 -13.18
N HIS A 243 -27.46 -23.18 -13.33
CA HIS A 243 -28.77 -23.36 -13.95
C HIS A 243 -28.63 -24.02 -15.33
N PHE A 244 -29.53 -24.97 -15.64
CA PHE A 244 -29.50 -25.76 -16.87
C PHE A 244 -29.42 -24.89 -18.13
N GLY A 245 -30.10 -23.74 -18.16
CA GLY A 245 -30.03 -22.78 -19.28
C GLY A 245 -28.66 -22.12 -19.45
N VAL A 246 -27.91 -21.91 -18.37
CA VAL A 246 -26.53 -21.39 -18.42
C VAL A 246 -25.57 -22.49 -18.88
N LYS A 247 -25.75 -23.74 -18.41
CA LYS A 247 -25.01 -24.91 -18.91
C LYS A 247 -25.24 -25.12 -20.41
N LEU A 248 -26.50 -25.08 -20.85
CA LEU A 248 -26.87 -25.23 -22.25
C LEU A 248 -26.37 -24.04 -23.10
N GLY A 249 -26.47 -22.82 -22.58
CA GLY A 249 -26.00 -21.62 -23.26
C GLY A 249 -24.48 -21.54 -23.38
N LEU A 250 -23.74 -21.99 -22.37
CA LEU A 250 -22.28 -22.16 -22.45
C LEU A 250 -21.90 -23.27 -23.44
N ALA A 251 -22.61 -24.41 -23.41
CA ALA A 251 -22.33 -25.56 -24.28
C ALA A 251 -22.67 -25.30 -25.76
N ILE A 252 -23.69 -24.48 -26.04
CA ILE A 252 -24.10 -24.08 -27.40
C ILE A 252 -23.38 -22.78 -27.84
N GLY A 253 -22.67 -22.11 -26.93
CA GLY A 253 -21.95 -20.86 -27.20
C GLY A 253 -22.81 -19.61 -27.29
N THR A 254 -24.09 -19.67 -26.89
CA THR A 254 -25.00 -18.51 -26.82
C THR A 254 -24.73 -17.62 -25.60
N VAL A 255 -24.07 -18.17 -24.57
CA VAL A 255 -23.61 -17.44 -23.38
C VAL A 255 -22.10 -17.62 -23.27
N ARG A 256 -21.34 -16.52 -23.23
CA ARG A 256 -19.89 -16.54 -23.00
C ARG A 256 -19.59 -16.09 -21.58
N ARG A 257 -18.64 -16.78 -20.92
CA ARG A 257 -18.05 -16.26 -19.67
C ARG A 257 -17.37 -14.93 -19.98
N LEU A 258 -17.38 -14.01 -19.01
CA LEU A 258 -16.61 -12.78 -19.15
C LEU A 258 -15.14 -13.15 -19.08
N GLU A 259 -14.42 -12.98 -20.18
CA GLU A 259 -13.00 -13.29 -20.22
C GLU A 259 -12.21 -12.32 -19.33
N HIS A 260 -11.48 -12.88 -18.37
CA HIS A 260 -10.46 -12.21 -17.57
C HIS A 260 -9.42 -13.23 -17.08
N ASP A 261 -8.27 -12.73 -16.63
CA ASP A 261 -7.12 -13.52 -16.15
C ASP A 261 -7.45 -14.53 -15.03
N GLU A 262 -8.40 -14.20 -14.16
CA GLU A 262 -8.82 -15.08 -13.04
C GLU A 262 -9.97 -16.06 -13.33
N MET A 263 -10.46 -16.19 -14.56
CA MET A 263 -11.75 -16.88 -14.79
C MET A 263 -11.74 -18.37 -14.45
N ASP A 264 -10.57 -19.01 -14.52
CA ASP A 264 -10.37 -20.43 -14.21
C ASP A 264 -9.64 -20.64 -12.87
N THR A 265 -9.43 -19.55 -12.10
CA THR A 265 -8.76 -19.63 -10.81
C THR A 265 -9.78 -19.83 -9.70
N VAL A 266 -9.57 -20.87 -8.90
CA VAL A 266 -10.31 -21.11 -7.65
C VAL A 266 -9.44 -20.68 -6.48
N PHE A 267 -10.02 -19.93 -5.55
CA PHE A 267 -9.32 -19.53 -4.34
C PHE A 267 -10.25 -19.53 -3.12
N LYS A 268 -9.64 -19.50 -1.93
CA LYS A 268 -10.32 -19.46 -0.65
C LYS A 268 -10.64 -18.02 -0.26
N TYR A 269 -11.91 -17.65 -0.33
CA TYR A 269 -12.38 -16.34 0.04
C TYR A 269 -12.78 -16.28 1.50
N ASN A 270 -12.29 -15.26 2.22
CA ASN A 270 -12.73 -14.96 3.57
C ASN A 270 -13.51 -13.63 3.60
N PRO A 271 -14.84 -13.64 3.82
CA PRO A 271 -15.64 -12.42 3.87
C PRO A 271 -15.29 -11.52 5.07
N SER A 272 -14.68 -12.07 6.12
CA SER A 272 -14.22 -11.27 7.26
C SER A 272 -12.92 -10.52 7.00
N GLY A 273 -12.27 -10.74 5.85
CA GLY A 273 -10.93 -10.21 5.55
C GLY A 273 -9.83 -10.82 6.42
N ASP A 274 -8.63 -10.25 6.30
CA ASP A 274 -7.39 -10.63 6.98
C ASP A 274 -6.93 -9.59 8.02
N ASP A 275 -7.84 -8.70 8.45
CA ASP A 275 -7.61 -7.56 9.34
C ASP A 275 -6.60 -6.50 8.84
N SER A 276 -5.99 -6.67 7.66
CA SER A 276 -5.01 -5.73 7.10
C SER A 276 -5.57 -4.33 6.84
N THR A 277 -6.89 -4.22 6.69
CA THR A 277 -7.61 -2.97 6.40
C THR A 277 -8.07 -2.22 7.64
N LEU A 278 -7.84 -2.77 8.84
CA LEU A 278 -8.24 -2.18 10.13
C LEU A 278 -7.16 -1.27 10.75
N GLY A 279 -5.99 -1.21 10.11
CA GLY A 279 -4.82 -0.48 10.59
C GLY A 279 -4.16 -1.15 11.80
N HIS A 280 -2.90 -0.83 12.04
CA HIS A 280 -2.23 -1.28 13.26
C HIS A 280 -2.87 -0.58 14.48
N LYS A 281 -3.57 -1.34 15.34
CA LYS A 281 -3.88 -0.90 16.71
C LYS A 281 -2.55 -0.59 17.39
N LYS A 282 -2.18 0.69 17.49
CA LYS A 282 -1.06 1.15 18.32
C LYS A 282 -1.25 0.54 19.70
N GLY A 283 -0.35 -0.36 20.09
CA GLY A 283 -0.38 -1.00 21.39
C GLY A 283 -0.34 0.08 22.46
N ASN A 284 -1.45 0.27 23.17
CA ASN A 284 -1.45 1.02 24.41
C ASN A 284 -0.86 0.12 25.49
N SER A 285 0.47 0.05 25.55
CA SER A 285 1.21 -0.45 26.69
C SER A 285 1.06 0.56 27.84
N GLY A 286 -0.10 0.56 28.47
CA GLY A 286 -0.40 1.33 29.68
C GLY A 286 -1.07 0.40 30.68
N GLY A 287 -0.32 -0.03 31.69
CA GLY A 287 -0.79 -0.90 32.76
C GLY A 287 -2.02 -0.30 33.46
N GLY A 288 -3.08 -1.10 33.50
CA GLY A 288 -4.34 -0.76 34.14
C GLY A 288 -5.22 -2.00 34.19
N SER A 289 -4.95 -2.87 35.16
CA SER A 289 -5.80 -3.99 35.52
C SER A 289 -7.14 -3.46 36.04
N GLY A 290 -8.07 -3.18 35.15
CA GLY A 290 -9.49 -3.00 35.43
C GLY A 290 -10.27 -4.14 34.77
N PRO A 291 -11.32 -4.69 35.41
CA PRO A 291 -12.08 -5.79 34.83
C PRO A 291 -12.79 -5.29 33.57
N VAL A 292 -12.25 -5.66 32.41
CA VAL A 292 -12.95 -5.49 31.14
C VAL A 292 -14.15 -6.41 31.20
N LEU A 293 -15.33 -5.81 31.36
CA LEU A 293 -16.61 -6.46 31.15
C LEU A 293 -16.56 -7.12 29.77
N SER A 294 -16.40 -8.43 29.80
CA SER A 294 -16.59 -9.33 28.68
C SER A 294 -18.02 -9.17 28.19
N GLY A 295 -18.24 -8.19 27.31
CA GLY A 295 -19.38 -8.19 26.43
C GLY A 295 -19.23 -9.41 25.54
N LYS A 296 -19.98 -10.47 25.87
CA LYS A 296 -20.17 -11.68 25.07
C LYS A 296 -20.21 -11.29 23.59
N ARG A 297 -19.09 -11.48 22.89
CA ARG A 297 -19.04 -11.44 21.43
C ARG A 297 -19.87 -12.65 21.00
N SER A 298 -21.02 -12.38 20.39
CA SER A 298 -21.92 -13.41 19.86
C SER A 298 -21.10 -14.42 19.05
N GLU A 299 -21.07 -15.67 19.52
CA GLU A 299 -20.33 -16.80 18.97
C GLU A 299 -20.99 -17.37 17.70
N ASN A 300 -21.88 -16.61 17.05
CA ASN A 300 -22.59 -17.03 15.86
C ASN A 300 -22.10 -16.26 14.62
N ALA A 301 -21.62 -17.04 13.65
CA ALA A 301 -21.14 -16.65 12.30
C ALA A 301 -19.66 -16.24 12.15
N LYS A 302 -18.72 -17.12 12.55
CA LYS A 302 -17.48 -17.27 11.77
C LYS A 302 -17.78 -18.19 10.59
N THR A 303 -18.25 -17.62 9.50
CA THR A 303 -18.33 -18.31 8.22
C THR A 303 -16.89 -18.62 7.78
N GLY A 304 -16.53 -19.91 7.73
CA GLY A 304 -15.18 -20.34 7.34
C GLY A 304 -14.83 -19.92 5.90
N PRO A 305 -13.55 -20.01 5.51
CA PRO A 305 -13.13 -19.69 4.14
C PRO A 305 -13.90 -20.56 3.13
N GLU A 306 -14.47 -19.92 2.11
CA GLU A 306 -15.26 -20.57 1.07
C GLU A 306 -14.46 -20.65 -0.24
N GLU A 307 -14.58 -21.74 -0.98
CA GLU A 307 -13.96 -21.87 -2.30
C GLU A 307 -14.83 -21.20 -3.36
N VAL A 308 -14.26 -20.21 -4.05
CA VAL A 308 -14.96 -19.37 -5.03
C VAL A 308 -14.17 -19.26 -6.33
N HIS A 309 -14.86 -18.98 -7.43
CA HIS A 309 -14.26 -18.47 -8.66
C HIS A 309 -14.70 -17.02 -8.92
N VAL A 310 -13.98 -16.31 -9.78
CA VAL A 310 -14.35 -14.95 -10.20
C VAL A 310 -15.22 -15.01 -11.45
N ARG A 311 -16.42 -14.45 -11.37
CA ARG A 311 -17.34 -14.30 -12.52
C ARG A 311 -17.10 -13.04 -13.34
N GLU A 312 -16.71 -11.98 -12.65
CA GLU A 312 -16.50 -10.68 -13.26
C GLU A 312 -15.45 -9.92 -12.45
N LYS A 313 -14.43 -9.42 -13.14
CA LYS A 313 -13.38 -8.58 -12.56
C LYS A 313 -13.42 -7.20 -13.18
N VAL A 314 -13.35 -6.17 -12.34
CA VAL A 314 -13.22 -4.77 -12.77
C VAL A 314 -12.05 -4.14 -12.03
N ARG A 315 -11.15 -3.51 -12.79
CA ARG A 315 -10.03 -2.74 -12.26
C ARG A 315 -10.23 -1.27 -12.60
N VAL A 316 -10.17 -0.41 -11.60
CA VAL A 316 -10.24 1.05 -11.73
C VAL A 316 -8.95 1.64 -11.19
N VAL A 317 -8.35 2.55 -11.94
CA VAL A 317 -7.13 3.28 -11.55
C VAL A 317 -7.50 4.73 -11.38
N SER A 318 -7.10 5.32 -10.26
CA SER A 318 -7.25 6.76 -10.01
C SER A 318 -5.89 7.35 -9.64
N ALA A 319 -5.49 8.39 -10.37
CA ALA A 319 -4.25 9.10 -10.12
C ALA A 319 -4.35 9.91 -8.83
N ASP A 320 -3.32 9.82 -7.99
CA ASP A 320 -3.22 10.58 -6.75
C ASP A 320 -2.03 11.55 -6.82
N PRO A 321 -2.28 12.87 -6.93
CA PRO A 321 -1.20 13.85 -7.07
C PRO A 321 -0.18 13.82 -5.93
N SER A 322 -0.61 13.53 -4.69
CA SER A 322 0.29 13.48 -3.54
C SER A 322 1.22 12.27 -3.63
N LEU A 323 0.71 11.11 -4.08
CA LEU A 323 1.53 9.91 -4.25
C LEU A 323 2.50 10.04 -5.44
N ILE A 324 2.08 10.67 -6.52
CA ILE A 324 2.95 10.98 -7.67
C ILE A 324 4.08 11.93 -7.24
N SER A 325 3.75 12.98 -6.49
CA SER A 325 4.74 13.91 -5.94
C SER A 325 5.71 13.20 -5.00
N LEU A 326 5.19 12.33 -4.13
CA LEU A 326 5.98 11.54 -3.21
C LEU A 326 6.97 10.64 -3.95
N PHE A 327 6.53 9.90 -4.97
CA PHE A 327 7.39 9.05 -5.78
C PHE A 327 8.50 9.84 -6.47
N SER A 328 8.17 11.01 -7.04
CA SER A 328 9.17 11.88 -7.67
C SER A 328 10.20 12.40 -6.67
N LYS A 329 9.76 12.84 -5.48
CA LYS A 329 10.67 13.32 -4.42
C LYS A 329 11.57 12.19 -3.93
N LEU A 330 11.02 11.01 -3.66
CA LEU A 330 11.82 9.85 -3.23
C LEU A 330 12.84 9.43 -4.29
N GLY A 331 12.48 9.46 -5.58
CA GLY A 331 13.42 9.19 -6.67
C GLY A 331 14.59 10.18 -6.71
N PHE A 332 14.32 11.47 -6.51
CA PHE A 332 15.36 12.49 -6.41
C PHE A 332 16.28 12.27 -5.20
N LEU A 333 15.70 12.05 -4.02
CA LEU A 333 16.47 11.81 -2.79
C LEU A 333 17.31 10.54 -2.89
N GLY A 334 16.78 9.48 -3.51
CA GLY A 334 17.52 8.26 -3.79
C GLY A 334 18.73 8.49 -4.70
N HIS A 335 18.59 9.34 -5.73
CA HIS A 335 19.72 9.70 -6.59
C HIS A 335 20.81 10.46 -5.84
N VAL A 336 20.43 11.49 -5.06
CA VAL A 336 21.35 12.28 -4.23
C VAL A 336 22.10 11.37 -3.26
N LEU A 337 21.37 10.53 -2.52
CA LEU A 337 21.94 9.57 -1.59
C LEU A 337 22.89 8.59 -2.29
N GLY A 338 22.51 8.07 -3.47
CA GLY A 338 23.35 7.19 -4.26
C GLY A 338 24.64 7.85 -4.75
N GLN A 339 24.65 9.16 -4.99
CA GLN A 339 25.87 9.91 -5.31
C GLN A 339 26.76 10.06 -4.07
N THR A 340 26.21 10.51 -2.95
CA THR A 340 26.95 10.69 -1.69
C THR A 340 27.59 9.38 -1.22
N ARG A 341 26.87 8.27 -1.30
CA ARG A 341 27.41 6.94 -0.97
C ARG A 341 28.60 6.55 -1.83
N ARG A 342 28.54 6.79 -3.14
CA ARG A 342 29.64 6.48 -4.07
C ARG A 342 30.86 7.36 -3.80
N ASN A 343 30.66 8.64 -3.51
CA ASN A 343 31.75 9.55 -3.17
C ASN A 343 32.45 9.13 -1.88
N LEU A 344 31.69 8.82 -0.82
CA LEU A 344 32.23 8.37 0.46
C LEU A 344 32.96 7.02 0.32
N ALA A 345 32.39 6.08 -0.43
CA ALA A 345 33.01 4.78 -0.68
C ALA A 345 34.35 4.90 -1.42
N ALA A 346 34.44 5.77 -2.43
CA ALA A 346 35.68 5.97 -3.18
C ALA A 346 36.84 6.46 -2.28
N VAL A 347 36.55 7.35 -1.31
CA VAL A 347 37.54 7.81 -0.34
C VAL A 347 37.87 6.70 0.66
N LEU A 348 36.87 5.96 1.16
CA LEU A 348 37.11 4.85 2.09
C LEU A 348 37.94 3.70 1.49
N GLU A 349 37.75 3.37 0.21
CA GLU A 349 38.54 2.36 -0.50
C GLU A 349 40.01 2.76 -0.68
N SER A 350 40.30 4.06 -0.67
CA SER A 350 41.67 4.59 -0.76
C SER A 350 42.47 4.47 0.55
N PHE A 351 41.80 4.12 1.66
CA PHE A 351 42.48 3.84 2.92
C PHE A 351 43.04 2.41 2.94
N PRO A 352 44.31 2.21 3.36
CA PRO A 352 44.86 0.88 3.52
C PRO A 352 44.04 0.10 4.56
N GLN A 353 43.42 -1.00 4.13
CA GLN A 353 42.87 -2.00 5.04
C GLN A 353 44.05 -2.66 5.75
N ASN A 354 44.19 -2.41 7.05
CA ASN A 354 45.22 -3.03 7.89
C ASN A 354 45.10 -4.55 7.95
#